data_AF-A0A7Y7EEP1-F1
#
_entry.id   AF-A0A7Y7EEP1-F1
#
_cell.length_a   1.000
_cell.length_b   1.000
_cell.length_c   1.000
_cell.angle_alpha   90.00
_cell.angle_beta   90.00
_cell.angle_gamma   90.00
#
_symmetry.space_group_name_H-M   'P 1'
#
loop_
_entity.id
_entity.type
_entity.pdbx_description
1 polymer ?
#
loop_
_entity_poly.entity_id
_entity_poly.type
_entity_poly.pdbx_seq_one_letter_code
_entity_poly.pdbx_strand_id
1 'polypeptide(L)'
;MDKQKIDILFCTKVWNPQLWVEGLSNSPLVNKIHVWPTDEDLSDVEALFVWKPMDEGVVDRLPKLKWVSSLGAGVDHLVTDPQIPANIPITRIVDPCLTRDMTNYCIMGVMMHQR
;
A
#
# COMPACT_ATOMS: atom_id res chain seq x y z
N MET A 1 -23.83 -10.67 7.25
CA MET A 1 -22.87 -9.84 7.99
C MET A 1 -22.61 -8.63 7.13
N ASP A 2 -23.17 -7.48 7.50
CA ASP A 2 -22.77 -6.20 6.91
C ASP A 2 -21.28 -6.05 7.15
N LYS A 3 -20.48 -6.05 6.08
CA LYS A 3 -19.05 -5.81 6.20
C LYS A 3 -18.89 -4.32 6.45
N GLN A 4 -18.38 -3.98 7.63
CA GLN A 4 -18.06 -2.59 7.99
C GLN A 4 -17.09 -2.02 6.95
N LYS A 5 -17.45 -0.88 6.38
CA LYS A 5 -16.60 -0.15 5.44
C LYS A 5 -15.50 0.56 6.21
N ILE A 6 -14.35 0.75 5.57
CA ILE A 6 -13.16 1.36 6.16
C ILE A 6 -12.73 2.61 5.39
N ASP A 7 -11.99 3.48 6.08
CA ASP A 7 -11.29 4.60 5.47
C ASP A 7 -9.82 4.26 5.22
N ILE A 8 -9.31 4.69 4.07
CA ILE A 8 -7.97 4.36 3.57
C ILE A 8 -7.20 5.66 3.31
N LEU A 9 -5.94 5.72 3.73
CA LEU A 9 -5.00 6.75 3.29
C LEU A 9 -4.00 6.15 2.28
N PHE A 10 -3.90 6.76 1.10
CA PHE A 10 -2.81 6.52 0.15
C PHE A 10 -1.66 7.49 0.41
N CYS A 11 -0.47 6.96 0.67
CA CYS A 11 0.77 7.71 0.80
C CYS A 11 1.79 7.22 -0.26
N THR A 12 1.91 7.96 -1.35
CA THR A 12 2.92 7.70 -2.38
C THR A 12 3.37 9.02 -3.00
N LYS A 13 4.67 9.16 -3.22
CA LYS A 13 5.27 10.32 -3.88
C LYS A 13 5.70 10.06 -5.32
N VAL A 14 5.77 8.79 -5.70
CA VAL A 14 6.55 8.36 -6.85
C VAL A 14 5.69 8.19 -8.10
N TRP A 15 4.37 8.06 -7.94
CA TRP A 15 3.43 7.83 -9.03
C TRP A 15 2.03 8.33 -8.66
N ASN A 16 1.23 8.64 -9.68
CA ASN A 16 -0.13 9.12 -9.52
C ASN A 16 -1.05 8.01 -8.96
N PRO A 17 -1.65 8.16 -7.77
CA PRO A 17 -2.50 7.13 -7.16
C PRO A 17 -3.90 7.04 -7.78
N GLN A 18 -4.26 7.89 -8.75
CA GLN A 18 -5.64 8.03 -9.22
C GLN A 18 -6.28 6.72 -9.72
N LEU A 19 -5.53 5.86 -10.41
CA LEU A 19 -6.06 4.55 -10.84
C LEU A 19 -6.37 3.63 -9.65
N TRP A 20 -5.57 3.71 -8.59
CA TRP A 20 -5.84 2.98 -7.35
C TRP A 20 -7.05 3.55 -6.61
N VAL A 21 -7.16 4.87 -6.54
CA VAL A 21 -8.31 5.56 -5.94
C VAL A 21 -9.59 5.16 -6.66
N GLU A 22 -9.61 5.22 -7.99
CA GLU A 22 -10.76 4.84 -8.81
C GLU A 22 -11.12 3.36 -8.61
N GLY A 23 -10.14 2.46 -8.72
CA GLY A 23 -10.36 1.03 -8.56
C GLY A 23 -10.89 0.64 -7.17
N LEU A 24 -10.31 1.20 -6.12
CA LEU A 24 -10.69 0.89 -4.74
C LEU A 24 -11.99 1.57 -4.31
N SER A 25 -12.32 2.74 -4.86
CA SER A 25 -13.60 3.42 -4.57
C SER A 25 -14.81 2.60 -5.04
N ASN A 26 -14.62 1.72 -6.02
CA ASN A 26 -15.66 0.80 -6.49
C ASN A 26 -15.87 -0.42 -5.56
N SER A 27 -15.00 -0.62 -4.56
CA SER A 27 -15.12 -1.72 -3.62
C SER A 27 -16.25 -1.46 -2.61
N PRO A 28 -17.13 -2.44 -2.34
CA PRO A 28 -18.18 -2.29 -1.32
C PRO A 28 -17.61 -2.21 0.12
N LEU A 29 -16.31 -2.43 0.30
CA LEU A 29 -15.62 -2.40 1.59
C LEU A 29 -14.98 -1.05 1.92
N VAL A 30 -14.92 -0.14 0.95
CA VAL A 30 -14.27 1.16 1.13
C VAL A 30 -15.35 2.22 1.34
N ASN A 31 -15.17 3.04 2.38
CA ASN A 31 -16.03 4.19 2.65
C ASN A 31 -15.43 5.45 2.06
N LYS A 32 -14.18 5.77 2.44
CA LYS A 32 -13.47 6.94 1.92
C LYS A 32 -12.01 6.64 1.64
N ILE A 33 -11.48 7.29 0.60
CA ILE A 33 -10.06 7.26 0.27
C ILE A 33 -9.51 8.68 0.39
N HIS A 34 -8.46 8.83 1.18
CA HIS A 34 -7.64 10.03 1.30
C HIS A 34 -6.34 9.84 0.52
N VAL A 35 -5.77 10.94 0.02
CA VAL A 35 -4.48 10.94 -0.66
C VAL A 35 -3.56 11.94 0.02
N TRP A 36 -2.38 11.48 0.43
CA TRP A 36 -1.36 12.31 1.03
C TRP A 36 -0.60 13.14 -0.03
N PRO A 37 -0.23 14.40 0.25
CA PRO A 37 -0.56 15.19 1.43
C PRO A 37 -1.99 15.75 1.40
N THR A 38 -2.62 15.84 2.57
CA THR A 38 -3.97 16.40 2.73
C THR A 38 -4.17 17.07 4.09
N ASP A 39 -5.05 18.08 4.13
CA ASP A 39 -5.49 18.76 5.36
C ASP A 39 -6.77 18.16 5.94
N GLU A 40 -7.30 17.10 5.32
CA GLU A 40 -8.48 16.40 5.82
C GLU A 40 -8.25 15.75 7.19
N ASP A 41 -9.35 15.51 7.92
CA ASP A 41 -9.29 14.67 9.11
C ASP A 41 -9.02 13.21 8.72
N LEU A 42 -8.03 12.62 9.38
CA LEU A 42 -7.56 11.24 9.15
C LEU A 42 -7.83 10.34 10.37
N SER A 43 -8.57 10.85 11.37
CA SER A 43 -8.85 10.17 12.64
C SER A 43 -9.60 8.85 12.48
N ASP A 44 -10.37 8.69 11.41
CA ASP A 44 -11.15 7.49 11.07
C ASP A 44 -10.43 6.51 10.13
N VAL A 45 -9.23 6.85 9.64
CA VAL A 45 -8.46 5.97 8.74
C VAL A 45 -8.00 4.71 9.48
N GLU A 46 -8.34 3.55 8.91
CA GLU A 46 -8.01 2.24 9.46
C GLU A 46 -6.87 1.55 8.70
N ALA A 47 -6.62 1.97 7.44
CA ALA A 47 -5.62 1.35 6.59
C ALA A 47 -4.73 2.39 5.89
N LEU A 48 -3.42 2.19 5.99
CA LEU A 48 -2.43 2.99 5.30
C LEU A 48 -1.86 2.21 4.11
N PHE A 49 -2.09 2.70 2.89
CA PHE A 49 -1.52 2.16 1.66
C PHE A 49 -0.31 3.00 1.28
N VAL A 50 0.88 2.41 1.32
CA VAL A 50 2.12 3.18 1.27
C VAL A 50 3.13 2.60 0.27
N TRP A 51 3.81 3.52 -0.42
CA TRP A 51 5.02 3.24 -1.18
C TRP A 51 6.16 4.15 -0.69
N LYS A 52 7.40 3.65 -0.72
CA LYS A 52 8.56 4.42 -0.29
C LYS A 52 8.76 5.73 -1.07
N PRO A 53 9.26 6.80 -0.43
CA PRO A 53 9.36 7.02 1.02
C PRO A 53 8.04 7.54 1.62
N MET A 54 7.79 7.22 2.89
CA MET A 54 6.71 7.81 3.69
C MET A 54 7.21 9.08 4.40
N ASP A 55 6.37 10.11 4.48
CA ASP A 55 6.71 11.32 5.23
C ASP A 55 6.69 11.11 6.74
N GLU A 56 7.52 11.86 7.45
CA GLU A 56 7.50 11.88 8.92
C GLU A 56 6.15 12.39 9.44
N GLY A 57 5.64 11.74 10.48
CA GLY A 57 4.39 12.14 11.16
C GLY A 57 3.11 11.70 10.46
N VAL A 58 3.20 10.97 9.33
CA VAL A 58 2.00 10.42 8.66
C VAL A 58 1.26 9.46 9.59
N VAL A 59 1.97 8.55 10.25
CA VAL A 59 1.37 7.56 11.15
C VAL A 59 0.76 8.21 12.38
N ASP A 60 1.34 9.30 12.87
CA ASP A 60 0.83 10.03 14.04
C ASP A 60 -0.56 10.64 13.81
N ARG A 61 -0.94 10.89 12.54
CA ARG A 61 -2.28 11.37 12.18
C ARG A 61 -3.33 10.27 12.10
N LEU A 62 -2.96 8.99 12.34
CA LEU A 62 -3.82 7.81 12.13
C LEU A 62 -4.07 7.05 13.45
N PRO A 63 -4.79 7.65 14.42
CA PRO A 63 -5.00 7.04 15.74
C PRO A 63 -5.79 5.72 15.72
N LYS A 64 -6.54 5.44 14.65
CA LYS A 64 -7.31 4.19 14.46
C LYS A 64 -6.66 3.22 13.47
N LEU A 65 -5.40 3.43 13.10
CA LEU A 65 -4.68 2.56 12.16
C LEU A 65 -4.70 1.10 12.64
N LYS A 66 -5.16 0.20 11.76
CA LYS A 66 -5.24 -1.25 12.01
C LYS A 66 -4.22 -2.05 11.22
N TRP A 67 -3.83 -1.59 10.02
CA TRP A 67 -2.76 -2.22 9.24
C TRP A 67 -2.12 -1.24 8.24
N VAL A 68 -0.92 -1.60 7.80
CA VAL A 68 -0.21 -0.93 6.71
C VAL A 68 -0.10 -1.89 5.54
N SER A 69 -0.49 -1.47 4.35
CA SER A 69 -0.30 -2.23 3.11
C SER A 69 0.77 -1.59 2.24
N SER A 70 1.83 -2.34 1.97
CA SER A 70 2.78 -1.97 0.93
C SER A 70 2.10 -2.02 -0.43
N LEU A 71 2.40 -1.01 -1.26
CA LEU A 71 1.98 -0.94 -2.66
C LEU A 71 2.92 -1.73 -3.60
N GLY A 72 3.79 -2.59 -3.05
CA GLY A 72 4.57 -3.55 -3.84
C GLY A 72 4.83 -4.85 -3.10
N ALA A 73 5.66 -5.70 -3.71
CA ALA A 73 5.99 -7.01 -3.16
C ALA A 73 7.09 -6.97 -2.08
N GLY A 74 8.05 -6.04 -2.19
CA GLY A 74 9.10 -5.83 -1.21
C GLY A 74 8.64 -4.89 -0.09
N VAL A 75 8.87 -5.27 1.16
CA VAL A 75 8.40 -4.54 2.36
C VAL A 75 9.50 -4.15 3.33
N ASP A 76 10.76 -4.41 2.99
CA ASP A 76 11.91 -4.21 3.88
C ASP A 76 11.92 -2.80 4.48
N HIS A 77 11.67 -1.79 3.62
CA HIS A 77 11.58 -0.39 4.00
C HIS A 77 10.50 -0.06 5.02
N LEU A 78 9.36 -0.77 5.02
CA LEU A 78 8.28 -0.58 5.99
C LEU A 78 8.55 -1.34 7.28
N VAL A 79 9.10 -2.56 7.18
CA VAL A 79 9.43 -3.38 8.35
C VAL A 79 10.49 -2.72 9.23
N THR A 80 11.39 -1.95 8.63
CA THR A 80 12.42 -1.20 9.36
C THR A 80 12.04 0.24 9.68
N ASP A 81 10.84 0.71 9.31
CA ASP A 81 10.43 2.11 9.54
C ASP A 81 10.01 2.30 11.01
N PRO A 82 10.71 3.14 11.79
CA PRO A 82 10.39 3.35 13.20
C PRO A 82 9.04 4.05 13.42
N GLN A 83 8.45 4.67 12.39
CA GLN A 83 7.14 5.29 12.50
C GLN A 83 6.00 4.28 12.60
N ILE A 84 6.20 3.04 12.15
CA ILE A 84 5.17 2.00 12.18
C ILE A 84 5.26 1.24 13.51
N PRO A 85 4.24 1.29 14.38
CA PRO A 85 4.28 0.57 15.65
C PRO A 85 4.37 -0.94 15.43
N ALA A 86 5.15 -1.63 16.27
CA ALA A 86 5.42 -3.06 16.12
C ALA A 86 4.17 -3.96 16.20
N ASN A 87 3.08 -3.47 16.76
CA ASN A 87 1.79 -4.16 16.85
C ASN A 87 0.91 -3.97 15.60
N ILE A 88 1.28 -3.11 14.66
CA ILE A 88 0.53 -2.89 13.42
C ILE A 88 1.02 -3.88 12.35
N PRO A 89 0.15 -4.77 11.85
CA PRO A 89 0.53 -5.70 10.79
C PRO A 89 0.85 -4.98 9.49
N ILE A 90 1.89 -5.47 8.80
CA ILE A 90 2.31 -5.00 7.48
C ILE A 90 1.92 -6.07 6.45
N THR A 91 1.18 -5.68 5.42
CA THR A 91 0.82 -6.51 4.26
C THR A 91 1.59 -6.10 3.02
N ARG A 92 1.66 -7.00 2.03
CA ARG A 92 2.34 -6.79 0.75
C ARG A 92 1.47 -7.24 -0.41
N ILE A 93 1.78 -6.76 -1.61
CA ILE A 93 1.12 -7.26 -2.82
C ILE A 93 1.57 -8.69 -3.11
N VAL A 94 0.59 -9.57 -3.29
CA VAL A 94 0.75 -10.94 -3.79
C VAL A 94 -0.12 -11.05 -5.03
N ASP A 95 0.50 -10.99 -6.21
CA ASP A 95 -0.21 -10.98 -7.49
C ASP A 95 0.36 -12.08 -8.42
N PRO A 96 -0.49 -13.00 -8.93
CA PRO A 96 -0.09 -13.97 -9.95
C PRO A 96 0.49 -13.33 -11.22
N CYS A 97 0.03 -12.15 -11.63
CA CYS A 97 0.56 -11.44 -12.79
C CYS A 97 2.00 -11.00 -12.54
N LEU A 98 2.28 -10.39 -11.38
CA LEU A 98 3.64 -10.04 -10.98
C LEU A 98 4.57 -11.27 -10.94
N THR A 99 4.07 -12.41 -10.46
CA THR A 99 4.83 -13.67 -10.45
C THR A 99 5.17 -14.12 -11.87
N ARG A 100 4.21 -14.04 -12.80
CA ARG A 100 4.41 -14.38 -14.20
C ARG A 100 5.43 -13.46 -14.87
N ASP A 101 5.35 -12.16 -14.63
CA ASP A 101 6.25 -11.18 -15.24
C ASP A 101 7.70 -11.41 -14.80
N MET A 102 7.92 -11.67 -13.50
CA MET A 102 9.24 -12.04 -13.00
C MET A 102 9.73 -13.39 -13.53
N THR A 103 8.84 -14.36 -13.67
CA THR A 103 9.17 -15.66 -14.29
C THR A 103 9.66 -15.48 -15.72
N ASN A 104 8.96 -14.67 -16.52
CA ASN A 104 9.34 -14.36 -17.89
C ASN A 104 10.70 -13.65 -17.96
N TYR A 105 10.93 -12.69 -17.07
CA TYR A 105 12.22 -11.99 -16.99
C TYR A 105 13.38 -12.95 -16.70
N CYS A 106 13.22 -13.86 -15.74
CA CYS A 106 14.23 -14.87 -15.41
C CYS A 106 14.50 -15.81 -16.59
N ILE A 107 13.45 -16.31 -17.25
CA ILE A 107 13.58 -17.19 -18.42
C ILE A 107 14.32 -16.47 -19.55
N MET A 108 13.96 -15.21 -19.83
CA MET A 108 14.65 -14.38 -20.81
C MET A 108 16.14 -14.25 -20.49
N GLY A 109 16.49 -13.94 -19.24
CA GLY A 109 17.89 -13.81 -18.79
C GLY A 109 18.69 -15.10 -19.01
N VAL A 110 18.10 -16.26 -18.70
CA VAL A 110 18.73 -17.57 -18.97
C VAL A 110 18.92 -17.79 -20.47
N MET A 111 17.91 -17.53 -21.30
CA MET A 111 18.00 -17.71 -22.75
C MET A 111 19.08 -16.83 -23.40
N MET A 112 19.18 -15.56 -22.97
CA MET A 112 20.18 -14.60 -23.45
C MET A 112 21.61 -14.91 -23.01
N HIS A 113 21.78 -15.66 -21.92
CA HIS A 113 23.12 -16.11 -21.50
C HIS A 113 23.57 -17.36 -22.25
N GLN A 114 22.63 -18.23 -22.63
CA GLN A 114 22.88 -19.51 -23.29
C GLN A 114 23.09 -19.40 -24.81
N ARG A 115 22.71 -18.28 -25.42
CA ARG A 115 22.77 -18.02 -26.87
C ARG A 115 23.35 -16.65 -27.13
#